data_AF-A0A1A9V3H5-F1
#
_entry.id   AF-A0A1A9V3H5-F1
#
_cell.length_a   1.000
_cell.length_b   1.000
_cell.length_c   1.000
_cell.angle_alpha   90.00
_cell.angle_beta   90.00
_cell.angle_gamma   90.00
#
_symmetry.space_group_name_H-M   'P 1'
#
loop_
_entity.id
_entity.type
_entity.pdbx_description
1 polymer ?
#
loop_
_entity_poly.entity_id
_entity_poly.type
_entity_poly.pdbx_seq_one_letter_code
_entity_poly.pdbx_strand_id
1 'polypeptide(L)'
;MARTKQTARKSTRGKTTRQQLAITAARKSAKSVGRGVKKPQRYRPGTVTLHEIRRYQKSIELLPFQRLVHEIAQDFKSNLRFQSAAIGASQEASEAYLIGLFEDSNLCVIHDKHVIITPQGH
;
A
#
# COMPACT_ATOMS: atom_id res chain seq x y z
N MET A 1 25.98 50.39 -20.85
CA MET A 1 26.45 49.81 -19.57
C MET A 1 25.25 49.25 -18.81
N ALA A 2 25.22 47.93 -18.56
CA ALA A 2 24.24 47.28 -17.69
C ALA A 2 24.98 46.22 -16.86
N ARG A 3 25.04 46.41 -15.54
CA ARG A 3 25.82 45.56 -14.62
C ARG A 3 24.96 44.37 -14.18
N THR A 4 25.17 43.21 -14.77
CA THR A 4 24.59 41.94 -14.35
C THR A 4 25.17 41.54 -12.99
N LYS A 5 24.33 41.52 -11.94
CA LYS A 5 24.70 40.97 -10.62
C LYS A 5 24.72 39.45 -10.71
N GLN A 6 25.90 38.88 -10.86
CA GLN A 6 26.14 37.44 -10.74
C GLN A 6 26.11 37.08 -9.24
N THR A 7 25.03 36.46 -8.76
CA THR A 7 25.02 35.86 -7.42
C THR A 7 25.55 34.43 -7.52
N ALA A 8 26.77 34.19 -7.03
CA ALA A 8 27.36 32.87 -6.97
C ALA A 8 26.51 31.93 -6.09
N ARG A 9 25.90 30.90 -6.70
CA ARG A 9 25.33 29.77 -5.98
C ARG A 9 26.49 28.82 -5.65
N LYS A 10 26.86 28.71 -4.37
CA LYS A 10 27.86 27.72 -3.92
C LYS A 10 27.36 26.32 -4.23
N SER A 11 27.98 25.64 -5.19
CA SER A 11 27.96 24.18 -5.31
C SER A 11 28.96 23.64 -4.29
N THR A 12 28.48 23.01 -3.23
CA THR A 12 29.38 22.26 -2.34
C THR A 12 28.67 20.99 -1.92
N ARG A 13 28.97 19.92 -2.66
CA ARG A 13 28.87 18.53 -2.18
C ARG A 13 29.85 18.40 -1.02
N GLY A 14 29.40 18.72 0.19
CA GLY A 14 30.19 18.67 1.41
C GLY A 14 29.34 18.08 2.52
N LYS A 15 29.89 17.09 3.23
CA LYS A 15 29.28 16.51 4.44
C LYS A 15 28.87 17.65 5.38
N THR A 16 27.57 17.85 5.53
CA THR A 16 27.00 18.87 6.42
C THR A 16 27.34 18.52 7.86
N THR A 17 27.92 19.45 8.61
CA THR A 17 28.18 19.27 10.04
C THR A 17 26.85 19.07 10.79
N ARG A 18 26.85 18.23 11.82
CA ARG A 18 25.67 17.89 12.64
C ARG A 18 24.92 19.14 13.15
N GLN A 19 25.63 20.24 13.37
CA GLN A 19 25.04 21.54 13.72
C GLN A 19 24.24 22.18 12.59
N GLN A 20 24.68 22.11 11.33
CA GLN A 20 23.92 22.61 10.19
C GLN A 20 22.66 21.77 9.90
N LEU A 21 22.73 20.45 10.15
CA LEU A 21 21.56 19.57 10.13
C LEU A 21 20.58 19.90 11.26
N ALA A 22 21.07 20.19 12.46
CA ALA A 22 20.24 20.65 13.57
C ALA A 22 19.58 22.01 13.26
N ILE A 23 20.29 22.94 12.62
CA ILE A 23 19.74 24.26 12.24
C ILE A 23 18.69 24.13 11.12
N THR A 24 18.86 23.20 10.18
CA THR A 24 17.86 22.95 9.12
C THR A 24 16.65 22.17 9.62
N ALA A 25 16.84 21.21 10.53
CA ALA A 25 15.75 20.56 11.27
C ALA A 25 14.97 21.56 12.12
N ALA A 26 15.67 22.47 12.82
CA ALA A 26 15.08 23.55 13.60
C ALA A 26 14.32 24.55 12.72
N ARG A 27 14.76 24.82 11.48
CA ARG A 27 14.01 25.67 10.52
C ARG A 27 12.75 24.99 9.96
N LYS A 28 12.71 23.66 9.88
CA LYS A 28 11.48 22.90 9.53
C LYS A 28 10.50 22.90 10.70
N SER A 29 10.96 22.77 11.94
CA SER A 29 10.10 22.80 13.13
C SER A 29 9.68 24.22 13.54
N ALA A 30 10.51 25.25 13.33
CA ALA A 30 10.17 26.64 13.66
C ALA A 30 9.07 27.23 12.76
N LYS A 31 8.82 26.68 11.56
CA LYS A 31 7.65 27.04 10.74
C LYS A 31 6.31 26.55 11.31
N SER A 32 6.32 25.79 12.40
CA SER A 32 5.11 25.26 13.06
C SER A 32 4.69 26.00 14.33
N VAL A 33 5.47 26.99 14.82
CA VAL A 33 5.25 27.59 16.15
C VAL A 33 4.26 28.77 16.16
N GLY A 34 3.72 29.20 15.02
CA GLY A 34 2.79 30.35 14.98
C GLY A 34 1.67 30.25 13.94
N ARG A 35 1.51 29.10 13.31
CA ARG A 35 0.45 28.84 12.33
C ARG A 35 -0.04 27.44 12.63
N GLY A 36 -1.30 27.33 13.05
CA GLY A 36 -1.89 26.11 13.61
C GLY A 36 -1.39 24.85 12.90
N VAL A 37 -1.07 23.82 13.70
CA VAL A 37 -0.59 22.51 13.24
C VAL A 37 -1.29 22.17 11.93
N LYS A 38 -0.54 22.07 10.83
CA LYS A 38 -1.11 21.67 9.54
C LYS A 38 -1.86 20.38 9.80
N LYS A 39 -3.19 20.41 9.65
CA LYS A 39 -4.03 19.23 9.81
C LYS A 39 -3.41 18.11 8.97
N PRO A 40 -3.25 16.89 9.51
CA PRO A 40 -2.75 15.78 8.72
C PRO A 40 -3.61 15.67 7.45
N GLN A 41 -2.95 15.66 6.31
CA GLN A 41 -3.63 15.62 5.02
C GLN A 41 -4.33 14.26 4.91
N ARG A 42 -5.66 14.26 4.95
CA ARG A 42 -6.47 13.08 4.70
C ARG A 42 -6.75 12.96 3.21
N TYR A 43 -6.55 11.77 2.66
CA TYR A 43 -6.98 11.46 1.29
C TYR A 43 -8.50 11.46 1.20
N ARG A 44 -9.02 11.80 0.02
CA ARG A 44 -10.46 11.68 -0.25
C ARG A 44 -10.84 10.19 -0.24
N PRO A 45 -12.06 9.83 0.23
CA PRO A 45 -12.57 8.46 0.11
C PRO A 45 -12.38 7.92 -1.32
N GLY A 46 -11.98 6.65 -1.45
CA GLY A 46 -11.67 6.02 -2.73
C GLY A 46 -10.26 6.29 -3.28
N THR A 47 -9.56 7.35 -2.86
CA THR A 47 -8.20 7.63 -3.37
C THR A 47 -7.20 6.55 -2.98
N VAL A 48 -7.27 6.09 -1.72
CA VAL A 48 -6.40 5.04 -1.21
C VAL A 48 -6.77 3.69 -1.84
N THR A 49 -8.06 3.39 -1.94
CA THR A 49 -8.59 2.17 -2.57
C THR A 49 -8.12 2.03 -4.02
N LEU A 50 -8.19 3.09 -4.83
CA LEU A 50 -7.68 3.06 -6.21
C LEU A 50 -6.16 2.89 -6.28
N HIS A 51 -5.43 3.41 -5.29
CA HIS A 51 -3.99 3.22 -5.20
C HIS A 51 -3.64 1.77 -4.85
N GLU A 52 -4.37 1.16 -3.93
CA GLU A 52 -4.24 -0.24 -3.53
C GLU A 52 -4.56 -1.19 -4.70
N ILE A 53 -5.67 -0.97 -5.42
CA ILE A 53 -6.02 -1.76 -6.61
C ILE A 53 -4.87 -1.77 -7.63
N ARG A 54 -4.32 -0.60 -7.95
CA ARG A 54 -3.19 -0.50 -8.89
C ARG A 54 -1.92 -1.15 -8.36
N ARG A 55 -1.67 -1.12 -7.05
CA ARG A 55 -0.53 -1.78 -6.42
C ARG A 55 -0.67 -3.29 -6.52
N TYR A 56 -1.81 -3.85 -6.12
CA TYR A 56 -2.03 -5.29 -6.11
C TYR A 56 -2.14 -5.90 -7.51
N GLN A 57 -2.63 -5.15 -8.50
CA GLN A 57 -2.57 -5.57 -9.90
C GLN A 57 -1.14 -5.62 -10.46
N LYS A 58 -0.20 -4.83 -9.90
CA LYS A 58 1.19 -4.79 -10.37
C LYS A 58 2.09 -5.79 -9.66
N SER A 59 1.81 -6.07 -8.38
CA SER A 59 2.61 -6.96 -7.55
C SER A 59 1.71 -7.76 -6.63
N ILE A 60 1.92 -9.08 -6.62
CA ILE A 60 1.23 -9.99 -5.72
C ILE A 60 2.09 -10.17 -4.47
N GLU A 61 1.54 -9.87 -3.30
CA GLU A 61 2.15 -10.13 -2.00
C GLU A 61 1.36 -11.26 -1.33
N LEU A 62 2.00 -12.41 -1.12
CA LEU A 62 1.35 -13.61 -0.57
C LEU A 62 1.04 -13.42 0.92
N LEU A 63 -0.20 -13.75 1.30
CA LEU A 63 -0.73 -13.66 2.66
C LEU A 63 -0.47 -14.96 3.46
N PRO A 64 -0.60 -14.95 4.80
CA PRO A 64 -0.45 -16.15 5.63
C PRO A 64 -1.58 -17.17 5.38
N PHE A 65 -1.38 -18.08 4.42
CA PHE A 65 -2.33 -19.13 4.02
C PHE A 65 -2.08 -20.50 4.69
N GLN A 66 -0.84 -20.73 5.14
CA GLN A 66 -0.40 -22.04 5.64
C GLN A 66 -1.22 -22.56 6.84
N ARG A 67 -1.56 -21.69 7.80
CA ARG A 67 -2.30 -22.11 9.02
C ARG A 67 -3.69 -22.66 8.67
N LEU A 68 -4.38 -21.99 7.75
CA LEU A 68 -5.71 -22.39 7.28
C LEU A 68 -5.68 -23.75 6.60
N VAL A 69 -4.67 -24.01 5.75
CA VAL A 69 -4.52 -25.31 5.09
C VAL A 69 -4.36 -26.43 6.11
N HIS A 70 -3.56 -26.22 7.16
CA HIS A 70 -3.38 -27.21 8.23
C HIS A 70 -4.64 -27.41 9.07
N GLU A 71 -5.37 -26.33 9.38
CA GLU A 71 -6.64 -26.39 10.11
C GLU A 71 -7.67 -27.25 9.36
N ILE A 72 -7.92 -26.94 8.08
CA ILE A 72 -8.86 -27.69 7.24
C ILE A 72 -8.42 -29.15 7.07
N ALA A 73 -7.13 -29.38 6.83
CA ALA A 73 -6.61 -30.73 6.61
C ALA A 73 -6.75 -31.64 7.85
N GLN A 74 -6.66 -31.05 9.04
CA GLN A 74 -6.76 -31.78 10.30
C GLN A 74 -8.15 -32.41 10.47
N ASP A 75 -9.20 -31.78 9.96
CA ASP A 75 -10.58 -32.30 10.01
C ASP A 75 -10.76 -33.56 9.16
N PHE A 76 -9.96 -33.73 8.10
CA PHE A 76 -10.01 -34.92 7.24
C PHE A 76 -9.10 -36.04 7.71
N LYS A 77 -7.86 -35.72 8.10
CA LYS A 77 -6.88 -36.71 8.54
C LYS A 77 -5.82 -36.10 9.45
N SER A 78 -5.73 -36.65 10.66
CA SER A 78 -4.69 -36.26 11.62
C SER A 78 -3.28 -36.57 11.11
N ASN A 79 -2.31 -35.69 11.43
CA ASN A 79 -0.86 -35.87 11.18
C ASN A 79 -0.44 -35.82 9.69
N LEU A 80 -1.18 -35.09 8.85
CA LEU A 80 -0.76 -34.81 7.47
C LEU A 80 0.47 -33.87 7.45
N ARG A 81 1.46 -34.21 6.61
CA ARG A 81 2.61 -33.35 6.31
C ARG A 81 2.46 -32.79 4.91
N PHE A 82 2.61 -31.48 4.78
CA PHE A 82 2.52 -30.80 3.49
C PHE A 82 3.90 -30.41 2.99
N GLN A 83 4.10 -30.57 1.68
CA GLN A 83 5.24 -29.96 1.00
C GLN A 83 5.02 -28.44 0.91
N SER A 84 6.09 -27.66 1.02
CA SER A 84 6.03 -26.20 0.85
C SER A 84 5.45 -25.80 -0.51
N ALA A 85 5.83 -26.51 -1.58
CA ALA A 85 5.30 -26.31 -2.92
C ALA A 85 3.80 -26.61 -3.03
N ALA A 86 3.29 -27.62 -2.31
CA ALA A 86 1.87 -27.95 -2.32
C ALA A 86 1.03 -26.86 -1.64
N ILE A 87 1.52 -26.28 -0.54
CA ILE A 87 0.88 -25.13 0.12
C ILE A 87 0.90 -23.92 -0.82
N GLY A 88 2.04 -23.64 -1.47
CA GLY A 88 2.17 -22.54 -2.43
C GLY A 88 1.22 -22.68 -3.62
N ALA A 89 1.14 -23.87 -4.23
CA ALA A 89 0.22 -24.14 -5.33
C ALA A 89 -1.25 -24.01 -4.92
N SER A 90 -1.60 -24.48 -3.71
CA SER A 90 -2.96 -24.34 -3.17
C SER A 90 -3.32 -22.87 -2.93
N GLN A 91 -2.36 -22.07 -2.45
CA GLN A 91 -2.53 -20.65 -2.26
C GLN A 91 -2.76 -19.93 -3.60
N GLU A 92 -1.89 -20.19 -4.58
CA GLU A 92 -1.99 -19.57 -5.91
C GLU A 92 -3.32 -19.90 -6.60
N ALA A 93 -3.75 -21.16 -6.56
CA ALA A 93 -5.04 -21.57 -7.11
C ALA A 93 -6.22 -20.90 -6.40
N SER A 94 -6.16 -20.79 -5.07
CA SER A 94 -7.23 -20.15 -4.27
C SER A 94 -7.31 -18.64 -4.53
N GLU A 95 -6.17 -17.96 -4.59
CA GLU A 95 -6.10 -16.52 -4.88
C GLU A 95 -6.59 -16.23 -6.31
N ALA A 96 -6.15 -17.01 -7.30
CA ALA A 96 -6.62 -16.87 -8.69
C ALA A 96 -8.15 -17.06 -8.80
N TYR A 97 -8.70 -18.04 -8.10
CA TYR A 97 -10.15 -18.27 -8.06
C TYR A 97 -10.89 -17.07 -7.46
N LEU A 98 -10.44 -16.55 -6.31
CA LEU A 98 -11.07 -15.41 -5.64
C LEU A 98 -10.97 -14.13 -6.48
N ILE A 99 -9.84 -13.88 -7.14
CA ILE A 99 -9.68 -12.73 -8.05
C ILE A 99 -10.71 -12.79 -9.17
N GLY A 100 -10.85 -13.94 -9.85
CA GLY A 100 -11.85 -14.12 -10.90
C GLY A 100 -13.28 -13.89 -10.39
N LEU A 101 -13.61 -14.45 -9.23
CA LEU A 101 -14.91 -14.24 -8.60
C LEU A 101 -15.20 -12.76 -8.29
N PHE A 102 -14.19 -12.01 -7.82
CA PHE A 102 -14.34 -10.58 -7.56
C PHE A 102 -14.43 -9.74 -8.83
N GLU A 103 -13.77 -10.14 -9.92
CA GLU A 103 -13.93 -9.49 -11.22
C GLU A 103 -15.37 -9.63 -11.73
N ASP A 104 -15.93 -10.84 -11.70
CA ASP A 104 -17.31 -11.11 -12.08
C ASP A 104 -18.31 -10.39 -11.17
N SER A 105 -18.07 -10.41 -9.85
CA SER A 105 -18.90 -9.70 -8.87
C SER A 105 -18.88 -8.19 -9.12
N ASN A 106 -17.72 -7.63 -9.47
CA ASN A 106 -17.59 -6.22 -9.79
C ASN A 106 -18.34 -5.85 -11.09
N LEU A 107 -18.33 -6.72 -12.10
CA LEU A 107 -19.14 -6.53 -13.31
C LEU A 107 -20.64 -6.51 -12.99
N CYS A 108 -21.12 -7.41 -12.13
CA CYS A 108 -22.52 -7.45 -11.69
C CYS A 108 -22.93 -6.16 -10.95
N VAL A 109 -22.08 -5.70 -10.04
CA VAL A 109 -22.32 -4.47 -9.25
C VAL A 109 -22.35 -3.23 -10.14
N ILE A 110 -21.45 -3.14 -11.14
CA ILE A 110 -21.43 -2.03 -12.11
C ILE A 110 -22.66 -2.07 -13.02
N HIS A 111 -23.10 -3.26 -13.43
CA HIS A 111 -24.34 -3.43 -14.19
C HIS A 111 -25.54 -2.82 -13.46
N ASP A 112 -25.61 -3.02 -12.13
CA ASP A 112 -26.66 -2.47 -11.27
C ASP A 112 -26.40 -1.02 -10.82
N LYS A 113 -25.37 -0.35 -11.38
CA LYS A 113 -24.95 1.04 -11.08
C LYS A 113 -24.49 1.25 -9.63
N HIS A 114 -24.04 0.20 -8.99
CA HIS A 114 -23.40 0.25 -7.67
C HIS A 114 -21.86 0.26 -7.81
N VAL A 115 -21.17 0.57 -6.71
CA VAL A 115 -19.69 0.58 -6.63
C VAL A 115 -19.17 -0.35 -5.53
N ILE A 116 -20.05 -0.80 -4.64
CA ILE A 116 -19.71 -1.62 -3.47
C ILE A 116 -20.19 -3.03 -3.74
N ILE A 117 -19.28 -4.00 -3.65
CA ILE A 117 -19.64 -5.42 -3.70
C ILE A 117 -20.30 -5.80 -2.38
N THR A 118 -21.52 -6.31 -2.45
CA THR A 118 -22.28 -6.81 -1.30
C THR A 118 -22.71 -8.24 -1.58
N PRO A 119 -22.72 -9.13 -0.58
CA PRO A 119 -23.36 -10.44 -0.75
C PRO A 119 -24.83 -10.19 -1.07
N GLN A 120 -25.33 -10.78 -2.17
CA GLN A 120 -26.78 -10.85 -2.35
C GLN A 120 -27.31 -11.77 -1.25
N GLY A 121 -28.14 -11.21 -0.36
CA GLY A 121 -28.78 -11.96 0.70
C GLY A 121 -29.64 -13.05 0.08
N HIS A 122 -29.41 -14.29 0.51
CA HIS A 122 -30.40 -15.34 0.43
C HIS A 122 -31.35 -15.23 1.63
#